data_AF-A0A133VII1-F1
#
_entry.id   AF-A0A133VII1-F1
#
_cell.length_a   1.000
_cell.length_b   1.000
_cell.length_c   1.000
_cell.angle_alpha   90.00
_cell.angle_beta   90.00
_cell.angle_gamma   90.00
#
_symmetry.space_group_name_H-M   'P 1'
#
loop_
_entity.id
_entity.type
_entity.pdbx_description
1 polymer ?
#
loop_
_entity_poly.entity_id
_entity_poly.type
_entity_poly.pdbx_seq_one_letter_code
_entity_poly.pdbx_strand_id
1 'polypeptide(L)' 'MIEHLSNPGKFLESAKKHLKKDGKLVLTTPNLRSLYLMKEILLGKTRGGHVVGFTEETLRNLLKRHGGL' A
#
# COMPACT_ATOMS: atom_id res chain seq x y z
N MET A 1 5.31 0.68 5.02
CA MET A 1 4.83 1.92 5.67
C MET A 1 3.36 2.26 5.35
N ILE A 2 2.93 2.26 4.08
CA ILE A 2 1.54 2.57 3.69
C ILE A 2 0.51 1.58 4.26
N GLU A 3 0.90 0.33 4.47
CA GLU A 3 0.15 -0.77 5.10
C GLU A 3 -0.15 -0.58 6.60
N HIS A 4 0.54 0.36 7.25
CA HIS A 4 0.31 0.72 8.64
C HIS A 4 -0.67 1.89 8.80
N LEU A 5 -1.03 2.57 7.69
CA LEU A 5 -1.89 3.74 7.73
C LEU A 5 -3.36 3.31 7.77
N SER A 6 -4.13 3.85 8.69
CA SER A 6 -5.59 3.64 8.74
C SER A 6 -6.32 4.28 7.56
N ASN A 7 -5.71 5.26 6.88
CA ASN A 7 -6.26 5.90 5.69
C ASN A 7 -5.15 6.17 4.65
N PRO A 8 -4.76 5.15 3.87
CA PRO A 8 -3.70 5.28 2.88
C PRO A 8 -4.09 6.19 1.70
N GLY A 9 -5.39 6.39 1.43
CA GLY A 9 -5.87 7.32 0.40
C GLY A 9 -5.51 8.77 0.70
N LYS A 10 -5.79 9.26 1.92
CA LYS A 10 -5.40 10.63 2.35
C LYS A 10 -3.89 10.86 2.30
N PHE A 11 -3.10 9.82 2.60
CA PHE A 11 -1.66 9.89 2.43
C PHE A 11 -1.24 10.12 0.98
N LEU A 12 -1.83 9.38 0.02
CA LEU A 12 -1.55 9.55 -1.40
C LEU A 12 -1.96 10.93 -1.91
N GLU A 13 -3.13 11.43 -1.49
CA GLU A 13 -3.59 12.78 -1.83
C GLU A 13 -2.63 13.85 -1.31
N SER A 14 -2.13 13.70 -0.08
CA SER A 14 -1.14 14.59 0.50
C SER A 14 0.20 14.51 -0.24
N ALA A 15 0.69 13.30 -0.53
CA ALA A 15 1.92 13.09 -1.27
C ALA A 15 1.85 13.77 -2.65
N LYS A 16 0.74 13.62 -3.37
CA LYS A 16 0.51 14.27 -4.67
C LYS A 16 0.66 15.79 -4.61
N LYS A 17 0.15 16.45 -3.56
CA LYS A 17 0.26 17.91 -3.38
C LYS A 17 1.70 18.39 -3.20
N HIS A 18 2.61 17.53 -2.75
CA HIS A 18 4.01 17.86 -2.51
C HIS A 18 4.94 17.45 -3.67
N LEU A 19 4.44 16.71 -4.66
CA LEU A 19 5.23 16.35 -5.84
C LEU A 19 5.35 17.55 -6.79
N LYS A 20 6.55 17.73 -7.36
CA LYS A 20 6.76 18.57 -8.54
C LYS A 20 6.01 17.96 -9.73
N LYS A 21 5.80 18.75 -10.80
CA LYS A 21 5.11 18.30 -12.03
C LYS A 21 5.62 16.94 -12.55
N ASP A 22 6.94 16.73 -12.53
CA ASP A 22 7.57 15.48 -12.96
C ASP A 22 8.12 14.64 -11.78
N GLY A 23 7.68 14.97 -10.56
CA GLY A 23 8.04 14.25 -9.35
C GLY A 23 7.45 12.84 -9.37
N LYS A 24 8.22 11.87 -8.89
CA LYS A 24 7.79 10.47 -8.80
C LYS A 24 7.62 10.07 -7.35
N LEU A 25 6.50 9.43 -7.05
CA LEU A 25 6.28 8.74 -5.78
C LEU A 25 6.66 7.26 -5.95
N VAL A 26 7.67 6.80 -5.20
CA VAL A 26 8.07 5.40 -5.16
C VAL A 26 7.60 4.80 -3.85
N LEU A 27 6.83 3.72 -3.91
CA LEU A 27 6.27 3.04 -2.75
C LEU A 27 6.66 1.57 -2.77
N THR A 28 6.98 1.04 -1.60
CA THR A 28 7.19 -0.39 -1.37
C THR A 28 6.30 -0.83 -0.21
N THR A 29 5.68 -1.99 -0.37
CA THR A 29 4.80 -2.60 0.63
C THR A 29 4.84 -4.12 0.47
N PRO A 30 4.63 -4.89 1.54
CA PRO A 30 4.41 -6.32 1.43
C PRO A 30 3.27 -6.64 0.46
N ASN A 31 3.47 -7.65 -0.40
CA ASN A 31 2.47 -8.12 -1.35
C ASN A 31 1.76 -9.36 -0.77
N LEU A 32 0.45 -9.27 -0.56
CA LEU A 32 -0.39 -10.36 -0.06
C LEU A 32 -0.35 -11.62 -0.93
N ARG A 33 -0.04 -11.49 -2.24
CA ARG A 33 0.13 -12.65 -3.14
C ARG A 33 1.52 -13.29 -3.06
N SER A 34 2.42 -12.82 -2.20
CA SER A 34 3.72 -13.48 -2.03
C SER A 34 3.55 -14.83 -1.32
N LEU A 35 4.22 -15.87 -1.83
CA LEU A 35 4.18 -17.23 -1.26
C LEU A 35 4.56 -17.23 0.22
N TYR A 36 5.52 -16.39 0.60
CA TYR A 36 5.95 -16.22 1.99
C TYR A 36 4.80 -15.72 2.89
N LEU A 37 4.10 -14.65 2.51
CA LEU A 37 3.00 -14.12 3.32
C LEU A 37 1.78 -15.03 3.30
N MET A 38 1.46 -15.67 2.18
CA MET A 38 0.36 -16.64 2.13
C MET A 38 0.60 -17.80 3.09
N LYS A 39 1.84 -18.31 3.17
CA LYS A 39 2.21 -19.36 4.14
C LYS A 39 2.04 -18.88 5.58
N GLU A 40 2.52 -17.68 5.90
CA GLU A 40 2.39 -17.11 7.25
C GLU A 40 0.92 -16.89 7.64
N ILE A 41 0.08 -16.39 6.72
CA ILE A 41 -1.37 -16.23 6.91
C ILE A 41 -2.04 -17.59 7.15
N LEU A 42 -1.72 -18.60 6.34
CA LEU A 42 -2.29 -19.96 6.48
C LEU A 42 -1.91 -20.60 7.82
N LEU A 43 -0.70 -20.31 8.32
CA LEU A 43 -0.24 -20.76 9.63
C LEU A 43 -0.79 -19.91 10.80
N GLY A 44 -1.71 -18.97 10.53
CA GLY A 44 -2.31 -18.10 11.54
C GLY A 44 -1.34 -17.10 12.16
N LYS A 45 -0.16 -16.90 11.56
CA LYS A 45 0.83 -15.96 12.08
C LYS A 45 0.42 -14.54 11.72
N THR A 46 0.11 -13.75 12.74
CA THR A 46 -0.15 -12.33 12.58
C THR A 46 1.14 -11.55 12.77
N ARG A 47 1.43 -10.63 11.84
CA ARG A 47 2.48 -9.63 12.03
C ARG A 47 1.83 -8.37 12.57
N GLY A 48 2.16 -8.02 13.81
CA GLY A 48 1.61 -6.84 14.47
C GLY A 48 1.93 -5.56 13.70
N GLY A 49 0.99 -4.62 13.71
CA GLY A 49 1.18 -3.26 13.20
C GLY A 49 0.68 -2.99 11.77
N HIS A 50 0.43 -4.01 10.93
CA HIS A 50 -0.24 -3.80 9.64
C HIS A 50 -1.74 -3.65 9.84
N VAL A 51 -2.32 -2.57 9.32
CA VAL A 51 -3.76 -2.30 9.39
C VAL A 51 -4.46 -2.75 8.10
N VAL A 52 -3.74 -2.78 6.98
CA VAL A 52 -4.23 -3.20 5.68
C VAL A 52 -3.16 -3.97 4.93
N GLY A 53 -3.56 -4.96 4.12
CA GLY A 53 -2.65 -5.64 3.19
C GLY A 53 -2.97 -5.27 1.74
N PHE A 54 -1.93 -5.25 0.89
CA PHE A 54 -2.08 -4.91 -0.52
C PHE A 54 -1.72 -6.08 -1.43
N THR A 55 -2.54 -6.32 -2.44
CA THR A 55 -2.12 -6.92 -3.71
C THR A 55 -1.74 -5.81 -4.70
N GLU A 56 -1.04 -6.15 -5.77
CA GLU A 56 -0.78 -5.22 -6.87
C GLU A 56 -2.06 -4.55 -7.39
N GLU A 57 -3.12 -5.34 -7.57
CA GLU A 57 -4.42 -4.86 -8.06
C GLU A 57 -5.06 -3.84 -7.10
N THR A 58 -5.11 -4.17 -5.80
CA THR A 58 -5.68 -3.24 -4.80
C THR A 58 -4.87 -1.96 -4.67
N LEU A 59 -3.53 -2.05 -4.74
CA LEU A 59 -2.66 -0.87 -4.69
C LEU A 59 -2.84 0.00 -5.95
N ARG A 60 -2.94 -0.61 -7.13
CA ARG A 60 -3.24 0.11 -8.39
C ARG A 60 -4.60 0.81 -8.31
N ASN A 61 -5.63 0.14 -7.81
CA ASN A 61 -6.95 0.75 -7.65
C ASN A 61 -6.94 1.92 -6.66
N LEU A 62 -6.19 1.81 -5.57
CA LEU A 62 -6.01 2.90 -4.61
C LEU A 62 -5.28 4.09 -5.25
N LEU A 63 -4.21 3.84 -6.00
CA LEU A 63 -3.45 4.86 -6.73
C LEU A 63 -4.28 5.57 -7.80
N LYS A 64 -5.14 4.84 -8.53
CA LYS A 64 -6.06 5.45 -9.50
C LYS A 64 -7.02 6.44 -8.86
N ARG A 65 -7.56 6.09 -7.69
CA ARG A 65 -8.55 6.92 -6.98
C ARG A 65 -7.94 8.14 -6.28
N HIS A 66 -6.74 7.99 -5.71
CA HIS A 66 -6.16 9.01 -4.81
C HIS A 66 -4.80 9.57 -5.26
N GLY A 67 -4.05 8.83 -6.08
CA GLY A 67 -2.71 9.19 -6.57
C GLY A 67 -2.70 9.92 -7.93
N GLY A 68 -3.77 9.81 -8.72
CA GLY A 68 -3.88 10.45 -10.03
C GLY A 68 -3.13 9.74 -11.15
N LEU A 69 -3.04 8.41 -11.07
CA LEU A 69 -2.54 7.51 -12.13
C LEU A 69 -3.69 6.86 -12.91
#